data_AF-A0A5A8F0R7-F1
#
_entry.id   AF-A0A5A8F0R7-F1
#
_cell.length_a   1.000
_cell.length_b   1.000
_cell.length_c   1.000
_cell.angle_alpha   90.00
_cell.angle_beta   90.00
_cell.angle_gamma   90.00
#
_symmetry.space_group_name_H-M   'P 1'
#
loop_
_entity.id
_entity.type
_entity.pdbx_description
1 polymer ?
#
loop_
_entity_poly.entity_id
_entity_poly.type
_entity_poly.pdbx_seq_one_letter_code
_entity_poly.pdbx_strand_id
1 'polypeptide(L)'
;MKFSKAFMKKWMEYFGYEPYEEEIKKMIEDSIVVQRFKVIRKRDGSVFKIAQIYWNTNENILFKMDEDTKTLITFAADKKMYGESYARV
;
A
#
# COMPACT_ATOMS: atom_id res chain seq x y z
N MET A 1 4.63 -1.91 -11.55
CA MET A 1 4.29 -2.32 -10.16
C MET A 1 3.08 -3.23 -10.24
N LYS A 2 2.94 -4.23 -9.36
CA LYS A 2 1.78 -5.15 -9.39
C LYS A 2 0.86 -4.90 -8.22
N PHE A 3 -0.44 -5.14 -8.41
CA PHE A 3 -1.44 -5.06 -7.35
C PHE A 3 -1.93 -6.45 -6.97
N SER A 4 -1.93 -6.76 -5.67
CA SER A 4 -2.56 -7.98 -5.19
C SER A 4 -4.09 -7.89 -5.32
N LYS A 5 -4.77 -9.04 -5.39
CA LYS A 5 -6.23 -9.08 -5.37
C LYS A 5 -6.82 -8.44 -4.10
N ALA A 6 -6.13 -8.61 -2.96
CA ALA A 6 -6.55 -8.03 -1.69
C ALA A 6 -6.40 -6.49 -1.68
N PHE A 7 -5.35 -5.97 -2.32
CA PHE A 7 -5.15 -4.54 -2.51
C PHE A 7 -6.26 -3.95 -3.38
N MET A 8 -6.47 -4.50 -4.58
CA MET A 8 -7.49 -3.99 -5.51
C MET A 8 -8.88 -3.98 -4.89
N LYS A 9 -9.27 -5.08 -4.21
CA LYS A 9 -10.55 -5.17 -3.51
C LYS A 9 -10.69 -4.07 -2.45
N LYS A 10 -9.71 -3.93 -1.56
CA LYS A 10 -9.76 -2.91 -0.50
C LYS A 10 -9.75 -1.48 -1.06
N TRP A 11 -9.06 -1.27 -2.18
CA TRP A 11 -8.98 0.03 -2.84
C TRP A 11 -10.33 0.43 -3.42
N MET A 12 -10.95 -0.48 -4.19
CA MET A 12 -12.31 -0.29 -4.69
C MET A 12 -13.32 -0.02 -3.57
N GLU A 13 -13.23 -0.75 -2.45
CA GLU A 13 -14.11 -0.56 -1.28
C GLU A 13 -13.93 0.81 -0.61
N TYR A 14 -12.73 1.39 -0.65
CA TYR A 14 -12.43 2.66 0.01
C TYR A 14 -12.64 3.87 -0.90
N PHE A 15 -12.19 3.80 -2.16
CA PHE A 15 -12.17 4.91 -3.10
C PHE A 15 -13.27 4.84 -4.16
N GLY A 16 -13.88 3.67 -4.39
CA GLY A 16 -14.95 3.48 -5.38
C GLY A 16 -14.50 3.37 -6.85
N TYR A 17 -13.19 3.44 -7.12
CA TYR A 17 -12.61 3.31 -8.46
C TYR A 17 -11.33 2.46 -8.45
N GLU A 18 -10.90 1.95 -9.61
CA GLU A 18 -9.73 1.09 -9.71
C GLU A 18 -8.43 1.88 -9.53
N PRO A 19 -7.41 1.33 -8.84
CA PRO A 19 -6.17 2.06 -8.60
C PRO A 19 -5.41 2.31 -9.91
N TYR A 20 -5.10 3.56 -10.22
CA TYR A 20 -4.24 3.92 -11.34
C TYR A 20 -2.76 3.77 -10.95
N GLU A 21 -1.98 3.05 -11.75
CA GLU A 21 -0.59 2.74 -11.40
C GLU A 21 0.27 3.98 -11.15
N GLU A 22 0.10 5.03 -11.95
CA GLU A 22 0.86 6.28 -11.84
C GLU A 22 0.54 7.06 -10.56
N GLU A 23 -0.74 7.11 -10.17
CA GLU A 23 -1.19 7.73 -8.93
C GLU A 23 -0.55 7.04 -7.72
N ILE A 24 -0.62 5.72 -7.66
CA ILE A 24 -0.05 4.96 -6.55
C ILE A 24 1.47 5.09 -6.52
N LYS A 25 2.14 5.09 -7.67
CA LYS A 25 3.59 5.33 -7.73
C LYS A 25 3.95 6.67 -7.13
N LYS A 26 3.27 7.73 -7.55
CA LYS A 26 3.50 9.08 -7.00
C LYS A 26 3.25 9.11 -5.49
N MET A 27 2.16 8.51 -5.01
CA MET A 27 1.89 8.41 -3.58
C MET A 27 3.02 7.69 -2.82
N ILE A 28 3.60 6.62 -3.38
CA ILE A 28 4.71 5.89 -2.78
C ILE A 28 6.02 6.68 -2.84
N GLU A 29 6.28 7.40 -3.94
CA GLU A 29 7.45 8.27 -4.09
C GLU A 29 7.43 9.43 -3.07
N ASP A 30 6.24 9.97 -2.80
CA ASP A 30 6.01 11.01 -1.79
C ASP A 30 5.90 10.44 -0.35
N SER A 31 6.07 9.13 -0.17
CA SER A 31 5.95 8.47 1.14
C SER A 31 7.28 8.35 1.88
N ILE A 32 7.20 8.29 3.20
CA ILE A 32 8.33 7.86 4.05
C ILE A 32 8.33 6.35 4.25
N VAL A 33 9.51 5.73 4.20
CA VAL A 33 9.66 4.29 4.48
C VAL A 33 9.68 4.07 6.00
N VAL A 34 8.58 3.56 6.55
CA VAL A 34 8.46 3.29 8.00
C VAL A 34 8.97 1.91 8.39
N GLN A 35 8.95 0.95 7.46
CA GLN A 35 9.55 -0.38 7.65
C GLN A 35 10.24 -0.81 6.37
N ARG A 36 11.54 -1.08 6.41
CA ARG A 36 12.28 -1.60 5.24
C ARG A 36 12.03 -3.09 5.04
N PHE A 37 12.04 -3.52 3.78
CA PHE A 37 12.01 -4.94 3.44
C PHE A 37 13.19 -5.69 4.07
N LYS A 38 12.93 -6.88 4.64
CA LYS A 38 13.96 -7.75 5.21
C LYS A 38 13.70 -9.20 4.87
N VAL A 39 14.77 -9.92 4.57
CA VAL A 39 14.74 -11.38 4.41
C VAL A 39 15.47 -12.00 5.60
N ILE A 40 14.77 -12.81 6.38
CA ILE A 40 15.31 -13.49 7.56
C ILE A 40 15.41 -14.97 7.23
N ARG A 41 16.62 -15.53 7.34
CA ARG A 41 16.86 -16.98 7.28
C ARG A 41 16.76 -17.56 8.69
N LYS A 42 15.84 -18.50 8.89
CA LYS A 42 15.67 -19.19 10.17
C LYS A 42 16.69 -20.33 10.31
N ARG A 43 16.83 -20.85 11.54
CA ARG A 43 17.77 -21.96 11.86
C ARG A 43 17.42 -23.26 11.14
N ASP A 44 16.16 -23.46 10.78
CA ASP A 44 15.66 -24.60 10.01
C ASP A 44 15.88 -24.47 8.50
N GLY A 45 16.54 -23.40 8.05
CA GLY A 45 16.78 -23.10 6.63
C GLY A 45 15.60 -22.42 5.92
N SER A 46 14.45 -22.26 6.57
CA SER A 46 13.30 -21.57 5.98
C SER A 46 13.54 -20.05 5.87
N VAL A 47 12.92 -19.44 4.86
CA VAL A 47 13.02 -18.01 4.59
C VAL A 47 11.74 -17.31 5.01
N PHE A 48 11.86 -16.29 5.86
CA PHE A 48 10.77 -15.40 6.24
C PHE A 48 11.04 -14.00 5.67
N LYS A 49 10.08 -13.47 4.92
CA LYS A 49 10.19 -12.14 4.31
C LYS A 49 9.29 -11.16 5.05
N ILE A 50 9.86 -10.03 5.43
CA ILE A 50 9.16 -8.89 5.99
C ILE A 50 8.94 -7.88 4.86
N ALA A 51 7.68 -7.60 4.57
CA ALA A 51 7.28 -6.61 3.56
C ALA A 51 7.72 -5.19 3.96
N GLN A 52 7.97 -4.36 2.96
CA GLN A 52 8.21 -2.93 3.15
C GLN A 52 6.89 -2.21 3.46
N ILE A 53 6.94 -1.20 4.33
CA ILE A 53 5.81 -0.32 4.62
C ILE A 53 6.20 1.12 4.33
N TYR A 54 5.36 1.78 3.56
CA TYR A 54 5.43 3.21 3.24
C TYR A 54 4.30 3.94 3.94
N TRP A 55 4.55 5.17 4.37
CA TRP A 55 3.51 6.07 4.86
C TRP A 55 3.48 7.33 4.01
N ASN A 56 2.39 7.52 3.27
CA ASN A 56 2.09 8.78 2.65
C ASN A 56 1.42 9.67 3.70
N THR A 57 2.13 10.69 4.19
CA THR A 57 1.63 11.57 5.25
C THR A 57 0.59 12.57 4.75
N ASN A 58 0.58 12.87 3.44
CA ASN A 58 -0.37 13.82 2.84
C ASN A 58 -1.78 13.25 2.82
N GLU A 59 -1.92 12.02 2.33
CA GLU A 59 -3.20 11.30 2.26
C GLU A 59 -3.48 10.47 3.53
N ASN A 60 -2.50 10.40 4.43
CA ASN A 60 -2.53 9.57 5.64
C ASN A 60 -2.81 8.07 5.34
N ILE A 61 -2.07 7.53 4.36
CA ILE A 61 -2.20 6.15 3.90
C ILE A 61 -0.89 5.38 4.14
N LEU A 62 -0.99 4.22 4.77
CA LEU A 62 0.10 3.25 4.92
C LEU A 62 0.00 2.18 3.83
N PHE A 63 1.02 2.05 3.00
CA PHE A 63 1.10 1.01 1.97
C PHE A 63 2.01 -0.13 2.43
N LYS A 64 1.58 -1.38 2.23
CA LYS A 64 2.40 -2.57 2.45
C LYS A 64 2.79 -3.20 1.11
N MET A 65 4.09 -3.23 0.81
CA MET A 65 4.62 -3.75 -0.45
C MET A 65 5.60 -4.90 -0.23
N ASP A 66 5.48 -5.94 -1.03
CA ASP A 66 6.55 -6.94 -1.20
C ASP A 66 7.57 -6.39 -2.21
N GLU A 67 8.76 -6.04 -1.73
CA GLU A 67 9.84 -5.50 -2.57
C GLU A 67 10.43 -6.51 -3.55
N ASP A 68 10.39 -7.79 -3.20
CA ASP A 68 10.99 -8.85 -4.02
C ASP A 68 10.19 -9.04 -5.32
N THR A 69 8.87 -9.01 -5.22
CA THR A 69 7.95 -9.15 -6.36
C THR A 69 7.44 -7.81 -6.90
N LYS A 70 7.79 -6.70 -6.25
CA LYS A 70 7.23 -5.35 -6.52
C LYS A 70 5.69 -5.34 -6.52
N THR A 71 5.10 -6.02 -5.54
CA THR A 71 3.65 -6.20 -5.40
C THR A 71 3.11 -5.46 -4.19
N LEU A 72 2.15 -4.56 -4.40
CA LEU A 72 1.36 -3.96 -3.33
C LEU A 72 0.39 -4.97 -2.76
N ILE A 73 0.57 -5.30 -1.49
CA ILE A 73 -0.18 -6.32 -0.78
C ILE A 73 -1.51 -5.75 -0.30
N THR A 74 -1.46 -4.61 0.39
CA THR A 74 -2.61 -3.93 0.99
C THR A 74 -2.23 -2.51 1.39
N PHE A 75 -3.21 -1.73 1.85
CA PHE A 75 -2.98 -0.43 2.48
C PHE A 75 -3.81 -0.32 3.76
N ALA A 76 -3.51 0.65 4.61
CA ALA A 76 -4.36 1.09 5.71
C ALA A 76 -4.49 2.62 5.64
N ALA A 77 -5.71 3.12 5.73
CA ALA A 77 -6.01 4.54 5.71
C ALA A 77 -6.98 4.82 6.85
N ASP A 78 -6.88 5.99 7.47
CA ASP A 78 -7.90 6.44 8.41
C ASP A 78 -9.16 6.79 7.61
N LYS A 79 -10.34 6.33 8.05
CA LYS A 79 -11.60 6.43 7.30
C LYS A 79 -12.20 7.84 7.33
N LYS A 80 -11.49 8.83 7.89
CA LYS A 80 -12.07 10.11 8.29
C LYS A 80 -12.21 11.19 7.21
N MET A 81 -11.84 11.00 5.94
CA MET A 81 -11.79 12.15 5.01
C MET A 81 -12.25 11.99 3.55
N TYR A 82 -12.84 10.87 3.12
CA TYR A 82 -13.34 10.75 1.73
C TYR A 82 -14.88 10.78 1.60
N GLY A 83 -15.59 11.20 2.64
CA GLY A 83 -17.06 11.22 2.66
C GLY A 83 -17.74 12.56 2.33
N GLU A 84 -17.02 13.69 2.27
CA GLU A 84 -17.67 15.02 2.18
C GLU A 84 -17.33 15.82 0.91
N SER A 85 -16.31 15.45 0.13
CA SER A 85 -15.81 16.33 -0.95
C SER A 85 -16.26 15.98 -2.37
N TYR A 86 -17.01 14.88 -2.60
CA TYR A 86 -17.41 14.46 -3.95
C TYR A 86 -18.94 14.30 -4.15
N ALA A 87 -19.76 14.92 -3.29
CA ALA A 87 -21.21 15.02 -3.47
C ALA A 87 -21.65 16.43 -3.94
N ARG A 88 -20.90 17.04 -4.85
CA ARG A 88 -21.33 18.23 -5.60
C ARG A 88 -21.04 18.06 -7.08
N VAL A 89 -21.91 17.34 -7.78
CA VAL A 89 -22.35 17.69 -9.14
C VAL A 89 -23.83 17.35 -9.25
#